data_AF-A0A842SBP6-F1
#
_entry.id   AF-A0A842SBP6-F1
#
_cell.length_a   1.000
_cell.length_b   1.000
_cell.length_c   1.000
_cell.angle_alpha   90.00
_cell.angle_beta   90.00
_cell.angle_gamma   90.00
#
_symmetry.space_group_name_H-M   'P 1'
#
loop_
_entity.id
_entity.type
_entity.pdbx_description
1 polymer ?
#
loop_
_entity_poly.entity_id
_entity_poly.type
_entity_poly.pdbx_seq_one_letter_code
_entity_poly.pdbx_strand_id
1 'polypeptide(L)'
;MADDIMLNDALWVIVNTITEKIKFLYNHEMTYYNWPNWVQAILLFEKSVVPCDDLMYFTEELYILAKKLVKECRGHNFKVEYYQRDKNGKKANLWIQDLSNNAKSVQNWIHKYENLKKK
;
A
#
# COMPACT_ATOMS: atom_id res chain seq x y z
N MET A 1 -9.07 -4.56 -32.05
CA MET A 1 -10.28 -5.30 -31.61
C MET A 1 -9.93 -6.55 -30.81
N ALA A 2 -9.25 -7.57 -31.37
CA ALA A 2 -8.83 -8.74 -30.56
C ALA A 2 -7.68 -8.40 -29.59
N ASP A 3 -6.72 -7.60 -30.04
CA ASP A 3 -5.58 -7.16 -29.23
C ASP A 3 -6.02 -6.25 -28.05
N ASP A 4 -7.04 -5.41 -28.26
CA ASP A 4 -7.60 -4.56 -27.21
C ASP A 4 -8.36 -5.38 -26.14
N ILE A 5 -9.00 -6.49 -26.53
CA ILE A 5 -9.67 -7.40 -25.60
C ILE A 5 -8.64 -8.14 -24.74
N MET A 6 -7.59 -8.70 -25.36
CA MET A 6 -6.53 -9.39 -24.61
C MET A 6 -5.73 -8.44 -23.70
N LEU A 7 -5.53 -7.18 -24.11
CA LEU A 7 -4.91 -6.16 -23.28
C LEU A 7 -5.78 -5.82 -22.06
N ASN A 8 -7.09 -5.69 -22.23
CA ASN A 8 -8.03 -5.44 -21.15
C ASN A 8 -8.11 -6.62 -20.16
N ASP A 9 -8.06 -7.85 -20.65
CA ASP A 9 -8.02 -9.06 -19.82
C ASP A 9 -6.72 -9.14 -19.01
N ALA A 10 -5.57 -8.88 -19.65
CA ALA A 10 -4.28 -8.85 -18.95
C ALA A 10 -4.22 -7.76 -17.89
N LEU A 11 -4.74 -6.57 -18.20
CA LEU A 11 -4.85 -5.45 -17.27
C LEU A 11 -5.69 -5.83 -16.04
N TRP A 12 -6.85 -6.44 -16.26
CA TRP A 12 -7.72 -6.90 -15.18
C TRP A 12 -7.03 -7.91 -14.27
N VAL A 13 -6.31 -8.89 -14.85
CA VAL A 13 -5.52 -9.88 -14.09
C VAL A 13 -4.44 -9.21 -13.24
N ILE A 14 -3.72 -8.23 -13.80
CA ILE A 14 -2.67 -7.49 -13.07
C ILE A 14 -3.28 -6.71 -11.90
N VAL A 15 -4.34 -5.94 -12.16
CA VAL A 15 -5.02 -5.13 -11.13
C VAL A 15 -5.54 -6.01 -10.00
N ASN A 16 -6.20 -7.13 -10.32
CA ASN A 16 -6.69 -8.06 -9.31
C ASN A 16 -5.54 -8.69 -8.52
N THR A 17 -4.48 -9.12 -9.20
CA THR A 17 -3.32 -9.72 -8.53
C THR A 17 -2.68 -8.75 -7.54
N ILE A 18 -2.46 -7.50 -7.95
CA ILE A 18 -1.92 -6.45 -7.08
C ILE A 18 -2.87 -6.21 -5.90
N THR A 19 -4.16 -6.07 -6.17
CA THR A 19 -5.20 -5.83 -5.15
C THR A 19 -5.23 -6.94 -4.11
N GLU A 20 -5.26 -8.20 -4.54
CA GLU A 20 -5.25 -9.36 -3.65
C GLU A 20 -3.95 -9.46 -2.84
N LYS A 21 -2.80 -9.14 -3.44
CA LYS A 21 -1.53 -9.10 -2.68
C LYS A 21 -1.51 -8.00 -1.63
N ILE A 22 -2.04 -6.81 -1.93
CA ILE A 22 -2.16 -5.73 -0.95
C ILE A 22 -3.11 -6.13 0.19
N LYS A 23 -4.27 -6.71 -0.12
CA LYS A 23 -5.21 -7.24 0.89
C LYS A 23 -4.58 -8.33 1.75
N PHE A 24 -3.91 -9.29 1.12
CA PHE A 24 -3.22 -10.36 1.82
C PHE A 24 -2.22 -9.78 2.80
N LEU A 25 -1.32 -8.90 2.32
CA LEU A 25 -0.34 -8.25 3.18
C LEU A 25 -1.03 -7.49 4.32
N TYR A 26 -2.10 -6.75 4.07
CA TYR A 26 -2.77 -5.96 5.10
C TYR A 26 -3.50 -6.81 6.16
N ASN A 27 -4.11 -7.93 5.77
CA ASN A 27 -4.99 -8.72 6.65
C ASN A 27 -4.31 -9.94 7.29
N HIS A 28 -3.12 -10.33 6.84
CA HIS A 28 -2.47 -11.54 7.37
C HIS A 28 -2.04 -11.37 8.83
N GLU A 29 -1.87 -12.47 9.56
CA GLU A 29 -1.27 -12.43 10.90
C GLU A 29 0.23 -12.18 10.80
N MET A 30 0.77 -11.36 11.70
CA MET A 30 2.21 -11.05 11.72
C MET A 30 2.97 -12.18 12.38
N THR A 31 4.10 -12.58 11.79
CA THR A 31 5.13 -13.35 12.50
C THR A 31 6.16 -12.39 13.09
N TYR A 32 6.89 -12.82 14.12
CA TYR A 32 7.93 -12.02 14.79
C TYR A 32 9.08 -11.56 13.88
N TYR A 33 9.18 -12.10 12.66
CA TYR A 33 10.29 -11.85 11.74
C TYR A 33 9.92 -10.95 10.55
N ASN A 34 8.65 -10.56 10.42
CA ASN A 34 8.18 -9.81 9.27
C ASN A 34 8.03 -8.31 9.57
N TRP A 35 8.24 -7.46 8.57
CA TRP A 35 7.83 -6.06 8.65
C TRP A 35 6.33 -5.98 8.95
N PRO A 36 5.86 -4.94 9.66
CA PRO A 36 4.43 -4.80 9.88
C PRO A 36 3.69 -4.82 8.56
N ASN A 37 2.62 -5.58 8.56
CA ASN A 37 1.83 -5.91 7.38
C ASN A 37 1.34 -4.66 6.62
N TRP A 38 0.95 -3.62 7.37
CA TRP A 38 0.58 -2.32 6.80
C TRP A 38 1.76 -1.60 6.13
N VAL A 39 3.00 -1.76 6.62
CA VAL A 39 4.21 -1.19 6.02
C VAL A 39 4.48 -1.84 4.67
N GLN A 40 4.40 -3.17 4.60
CA GLN A 40 4.57 -3.89 3.34
C GLN A 40 3.48 -3.52 2.33
N ALA A 41 2.23 -3.41 2.79
CA ALA A 41 1.10 -3.07 1.94
C ALA A 41 1.17 -1.63 1.39
N ILE A 42 1.55 -0.62 2.19
CA ILE A 42 1.71 0.76 1.70
C ILE A 42 2.88 0.87 0.72
N LEU A 43 3.98 0.16 0.94
CA LEU A 43 5.11 0.13 0.03
C LEU A 43 4.76 -0.54 -1.29
N LEU A 44 4.05 -1.68 -1.25
CA LEU A 44 3.57 -2.33 -2.46
C LEU A 44 2.64 -1.41 -3.24
N PHE A 45 1.63 -0.82 -2.59
CA PHE A 45 0.70 0.11 -3.23
C PHE A 45 1.44 1.29 -3.89
N GLU A 46 2.36 1.93 -3.16
CA GLU A 46 3.12 3.07 -3.69
C GLU A 46 4.00 2.69 -4.88
N LYS A 47 4.54 1.47 -4.93
CA LYS A 47 5.40 1.04 -6.04
C LYS A 47 4.66 0.47 -7.24
N SER A 48 3.49 -0.14 -7.04
CA SER A 48 2.78 -0.87 -8.10
C SER A 48 1.51 -0.21 -8.60
N VAL A 49 0.91 0.71 -7.83
CA VAL A 49 -0.36 1.35 -8.20
C VAL A 49 -0.17 2.83 -8.49
N VAL A 50 0.59 3.55 -7.67
CA VAL A 50 0.79 5.01 -7.84
C VAL A 50 1.43 5.39 -9.18
N PRO A 51 2.41 4.64 -9.74
CA PRO A 51 3.04 5.00 -11.02
C PRO A 51 2.20 4.66 -12.26
N CYS A 52 1.13 3.89 -12.12
CA CYS A 52 0.34 3.38 -13.25
C CYS A 52 -0.65 4.42 -13.77
N ASP A 53 -1.06 4.27 -15.04
CA ASP A 53 -2.03 5.16 -15.68
C ASP A 53 -3.36 5.14 -14.92
N ASP A 54 -3.75 6.32 -14.46
CA ASP A 54 -4.94 6.58 -13.67
C ASP A 54 -6.24 6.13 -14.32
N LEU A 55 -6.33 6.09 -15.66
CA LEU A 55 -7.55 5.65 -16.33
C LEU A 55 -7.73 4.12 -16.31
N MET A 56 -6.65 3.37 -16.10
CA MET A 56 -6.63 1.91 -16.20
C MET A 56 -6.60 1.21 -14.82
N TYR A 57 -6.08 1.86 -13.79
CA TYR A 57 -5.83 1.25 -12.47
C TYR A 57 -6.69 1.86 -11.35
N PHE A 58 -7.63 2.75 -11.67
CA PHE A 58 -8.55 3.36 -10.72
C PHE A 58 -9.77 2.47 -10.47
N THR A 59 -9.58 1.44 -9.65
CA THR A 59 -10.71 0.65 -9.14
C THR A 59 -11.18 1.20 -7.80
N GLU A 60 -12.48 1.06 -7.53
CA GLU A 60 -13.06 1.44 -6.24
C GLU A 60 -12.45 0.66 -5.07
N GLU A 61 -12.08 -0.59 -5.33
CA GLU A 61 -11.44 -1.43 -4.34
C GLU A 61 -10.04 -0.93 -3.97
N LEU A 62 -9.20 -0.58 -4.96
CA LEU A 62 -7.90 0.04 -4.70
C LEU A 62 -8.04 1.38 -3.98
N TYR A 63 -9.07 2.17 -4.31
CA TYR A 63 -9.39 3.40 -3.58
C TYR A 63 -9.72 3.15 -2.10
N ILE A 64 -10.57 2.17 -1.80
CA ILE A 64 -10.90 1.81 -0.41
C ILE A 64 -9.64 1.33 0.33
N LEU A 65 -8.81 0.50 -0.31
CA LEU A 65 -7.56 0.00 0.27
C LEU A 65 -6.57 1.14 0.54
N ALA A 66 -6.37 2.05 -0.41
CA ALA A 66 -5.49 3.21 -0.26
C ALA A 66 -5.89 4.04 0.97
N LYS A 67 -7.19 4.29 1.16
CA LYS A 67 -7.70 5.05 2.32
C LYS A 67 -7.45 4.32 3.64
N LYS A 68 -7.65 3.00 3.68
CA LYS A 68 -7.34 2.19 4.86
C LYS A 68 -5.86 2.27 5.20
N LEU A 69 -4.98 2.12 4.21
CA LEU A 69 -3.53 2.17 4.39
C LEU A 69 -3.05 3.53 4.89
N VAL A 70 -3.52 4.64 4.31
CA VAL A 70 -3.16 5.99 4.78
C VAL A 70 -3.67 6.25 6.20
N LYS A 71 -4.88 5.77 6.53
CA LYS A 71 -5.42 5.87 7.89
C LYS A 71 -4.56 5.09 8.88
N GLU A 72 -4.15 3.87 8.53
CA GLU A 72 -3.27 3.05 9.36
C GLU A 72 -1.91 3.72 9.56
N CYS A 73 -1.28 4.22 8.49
CA CYS A 73 -0.02 4.96 8.58
C CYS A 73 -0.12 6.15 9.55
N ARG A 74 -1.22 6.91 9.51
CA ARG A 74 -1.48 8.01 10.45
C ARG A 74 -1.60 7.53 11.90
N GLY A 75 -2.26 6.39 12.12
CA GLY A 75 -2.38 5.77 13.45
C GLY A 75 -1.02 5.46 14.09
N HIS A 76 0.00 5.20 13.27
CA HIS A 76 1.39 4.96 13.70
C HIS A 76 2.31 6.18 13.55
N ASN A 77 1.76 7.40 13.41
CA ASN A 77 2.54 8.63 13.17
C ASN A 77 3.52 8.52 11.98
N PHE A 78 3.15 7.71 10.98
CA PHE A 78 3.94 7.39 9.79
C PHE A 78 5.29 6.73 10.07
N LYS A 79 5.49 6.17 11.27
CA LYS A 79 6.76 5.61 11.68
C LYS A 79 6.60 4.17 12.14
N VAL A 80 7.58 3.36 11.81
CA VAL A 80 7.74 2.02 12.37
C VAL A 80 9.11 1.93 13.02
N GLU A 81 9.14 1.37 14.22
CA GLU A 81 10.36 1.15 14.98
C GLU A 81 10.76 -0.32 14.92
N TYR A 82 11.99 -0.58 14.50
CA TYR A 82 12.62 -1.88 14.51
C TYR A 82 13.72 -1.86 15.57
N TYR A 83 13.67 -2.77 16.52
CA TYR A 83 14.64 -2.81 17.61
C TYR A 83 14.82 -4.24 18.12
N GLN A 84 15.98 -4.50 18.69
CA GLN A 84 16.25 -5.69 19.50
C GLN A 84 16.05 -5.34 20.96
N ARG A 85 15.78 -6.33 21.81
CA ARG A 85 15.82 -6.15 23.26
C ARG A 85 17.13 -6.68 23.81
N ASP A 86 17.80 -5.90 24.64
CA ASP A 86 18.99 -6.35 25.36
C ASP A 86 18.60 -7.34 26.48
N LYS A 87 19.61 -7.87 27.18
CA LYS A 87 19.43 -8.78 28.33
C LYS A 87 18.62 -8.18 29.49
N ASN A 88 18.44 -6.86 29.53
CA ASN A 88 17.67 -6.14 30.52
C ASN A 88 16.28 -5.70 29.99
N GLY A 89 15.89 -6.16 28.79
CA GLY A 89 14.63 -5.83 28.15
C GLY A 89 14.55 -4.44 27.51
N LYS A 90 15.66 -3.66 27.51
CA LYS A 90 15.75 -2.32 26.91
C LYS A 90 15.91 -2.42 25.39
N LYS A 91 15.36 -1.44 24.66
CA LYS A 91 15.53 -1.34 23.21
C LYS A 91 17.02 -1.09 22.89
N ALA A 92 17.57 -1.88 21.98
CA ALA A 92 18.89 -1.76 21.41
C ALA A 92 18.78 -1.80 19.87
N ASN A 93 19.76 -1.24 19.16
CA ASN A 93 19.80 -1.22 17.69
C ASN A 93 18.50 -0.69 17.06
N LEU A 94 17.98 0.42 17.59
CA LEU A 94 16.76 1.05 17.11
C LEU A 94 16.98 1.62 15.70
N TRP A 95 16.17 1.15 14.77
CA TRP A 95 16.02 1.72 13.44
C TRP A 95 14.58 2.20 13.27
N ILE A 96 14.41 3.42 12.77
CA ILE A 96 13.09 4.01 12.52
C ILE A 96 12.95 4.21 11.02
N GLN A 97 11.90 3.62 10.45
CA GLN A 97 11.50 3.90 9.08
C GLN A 97 10.39 4.94 9.08
N ASP A 98 10.60 6.03 8.34
CA ASP A 98 9.61 7.06 8.10
C ASP A 98 8.90 6.80 6.76
N LEU A 99 7.59 6.63 6.82
CA LEU A 99 6.71 6.32 5.68
C LEU A 99 5.86 7.52 5.27
N SER A 100 6.14 8.72 5.77
CA SER A 100 5.38 9.94 5.45
C SER A 100 5.34 10.22 3.95
N ASN A 101 6.47 10.03 3.24
CA ASN A 101 6.54 10.21 1.80
C ASN A 101 5.70 9.18 1.04
N ASN A 102 5.78 7.90 1.42
CA ASN A 102 4.97 6.85 0.79
C ASN A 102 3.47 7.10 1.01
N ALA A 103 3.08 7.43 2.25
CA ALA A 103 1.71 7.78 2.59
C ALA A 103 1.22 9.02 1.83
N LYS A 104 2.09 10.03 1.63
CA LYS A 104 1.78 11.23 0.84
C LYS A 104 1.55 10.89 -0.63
N SER A 105 2.38 10.03 -1.24
CA SER A 105 2.20 9.58 -2.63
C SER A 105 0.86 8.86 -2.81
N VAL A 106 0.52 7.94 -1.92
CA VAL A 106 -0.77 7.24 -1.94
C VAL A 106 -1.93 8.21 -1.69
N GLN A 107 -1.76 9.18 -0.80
CA GLN A 107 -2.76 10.21 -0.56
C GLN A 107 -2.97 11.10 -1.79
N ASN A 108 -1.93 11.46 -2.53
CA ASN A 108 -2.08 12.20 -3.78
C ASN A 108 -2.87 11.39 -4.83
N TRP A 109 -2.59 10.09 -4.93
CA TRP A 109 -3.33 9.17 -5.80
C TRP A 109 -4.83 9.12 -5.43
N ILE A 110 -5.17 9.05 -4.14
CA ILE A 110 -6.55 9.10 -3.63
C ILE A 110 -7.26 10.38 -4.11
N HIS A 111 -6.62 11.55 -3.96
CA HIS A 111 -7.23 12.81 -4.41
C HIS A 111 -7.45 12.85 -5.93
N LYS A 112 -6.52 12.28 -6.70
CA LYS A 112 -6.65 12.18 -8.15
C LYS A 112 -7.85 11.30 -8.53
N TYR A 113 -8.04 10.17 -7.84
CA TYR A 113 -9.24 9.31 -7.98
C TYR A 113 -10.54 10.06 -7.70
N GLU A 114 -10.60 10.80 -6.61
CA GLU A 114 -11.79 11.57 -6.23
C GLU A 114 -12.12 12.68 -7.23
N ASN A 115 -11.10 13.28 -7.86
CA ASN A 115 -11.30 14.28 -8.91
C ASN A 115 -11.78 13.68 -10.22
N LEU A 116 -11.36 12.46 -10.58
CA LEU A 116 -11.86 11.78 -11.78
C LEU A 116 -13.32 11.34 -11.61
N LYS A 117 -13.73 10.86 -10.43
CA LYS A 117 -15.15 10.48 -10.18
C LYS A 117 -16.14 11.66 -10.16
N LYS A 118 -15.66 12.90 -10.06
CA LYS A 118 -16.50 14.11 -10.06
C LYS A 118 -16.71 14.72 -11.45
N LYS A 119 -15.99 14.25 -12.46
CA LYS A 119 -16.15 14.64 -13.87
C LYS A 119 -17.10 13.68 -14.56
#